data_AF-A0A962SW14-F1
#
_entry.id   AF-A0A962SW14-F1
#
_cell.length_a   1.000
_cell.length_b   1.000
_cell.length_c   1.000
_cell.angle_alpha   90.00
_cell.angle_beta   90.00
_cell.angle_gamma   90.00
#
_symmetry.space_group_name_H-M   'P 1'
#
loop_
_entity.id
_entity.type
_entity.pdbx_description
1 polymer ?
#
loop_
_entity_poly.entity_id
_entity_poly.type
_entity_poly.pdbx_seq_one_letter_code
_entity_poly.pdbx_strand_id
1 'polypeptide(L)'
;MPMTEQELLARDAGRDLGTELLQAVRDVKARRWARKTTFTVLPEGVVCRRIERPDGTVEKEEWLTGPRWELMAARARSGLSQADFAQALGVSKRTLENWEQGRVEPTGAARRLLKLAARFPDTLHRLAAIE
;
A
#
# COMPACT_ATOMS: atom_id res chain seq x y z
N MET A 1 14.32 -19.15 6.57
CA MET A 1 15.20 -18.12 7.16
C MET A 1 15.26 -16.96 6.18
N PRO A 2 15.09 -15.69 6.60
CA PRO A 2 15.43 -14.56 5.74
C PRO A 2 16.93 -14.63 5.40
N MET A 3 17.28 -14.34 4.14
CA MET A 3 18.69 -14.34 3.70
C MET A 3 19.48 -13.29 4.47
N THR A 4 20.72 -13.61 4.79
CA THR A 4 21.69 -12.67 5.38
C THR A 4 22.09 -11.60 4.38
N GLU A 5 22.62 -10.47 4.87
CA GLU A 5 23.04 -9.35 4.03
C GLU A 5 24.15 -9.74 3.04
N GLN A 6 25.11 -10.58 3.46
CA GLN A 6 26.12 -11.13 2.57
C GLN A 6 25.53 -12.01 1.46
N GLU A 7 24.52 -12.81 1.76
CA GLU A 7 23.84 -13.65 0.77
C GLU A 7 23.02 -12.81 -0.22
N LEU A 8 22.41 -11.71 0.22
CA LEU A 8 21.71 -10.77 -0.65
C LEU A 8 22.68 -10.05 -1.59
N LEU A 9 23.82 -9.58 -1.08
CA LEU A 9 24.87 -8.95 -1.87
C LEU A 9 25.48 -9.92 -2.89
N ALA A 10 25.76 -11.17 -2.50
CA ALA A 10 26.27 -12.19 -3.41
C ALA A 10 25.26 -12.56 -4.51
N ARG A 11 23.97 -12.63 -4.17
CA ARG A 11 22.89 -12.87 -5.12
C ARG A 11 22.75 -11.71 -6.12
N ASP A 12 22.82 -10.48 -5.63
CA ASP A 12 22.55 -9.29 -6.45
C ASP A 12 23.79 -8.80 -7.21
N ALA A 13 25.01 -9.28 -6.88
CA ALA A 13 26.27 -8.94 -7.57
C ALA A 13 26.29 -9.29 -9.08
N GLY A 14 25.51 -10.28 -9.51
CA GLY A 14 25.40 -10.69 -10.92
C GLY A 14 24.15 -10.16 -11.64
N ARG A 15 23.29 -9.38 -10.97
CA ARG A 15 22.01 -8.93 -11.52
C ARG A 15 22.14 -7.58 -12.19
N ASP A 16 21.69 -7.51 -13.43
CA ASP A 16 21.49 -6.22 -14.11
C ASP A 16 20.08 -5.69 -13.78
N LEU A 17 20.00 -4.92 -12.70
CA LEU A 17 18.76 -4.25 -12.28
C LEU A 17 18.18 -3.35 -13.38
N GLY A 18 19.02 -2.75 -14.23
CA GLY A 18 18.57 -1.90 -15.33
C GLY A 18 17.80 -2.69 -16.38
N THR A 19 18.35 -3.85 -16.78
CA THR A 19 17.70 -4.78 -17.70
C THR A 19 16.41 -5.36 -17.12
N GLU A 20 16.41 -5.75 -15.84
CA GLU A 20 15.22 -6.28 -15.18
C GLU A 20 14.09 -5.24 -15.06
N LEU A 21 14.42 -4.00 -14.68
CA LEU A 21 13.44 -2.91 -14.62
C LEU A 21 12.88 -2.58 -16.01
N LEU A 22 13.73 -2.55 -17.04
CA LEU A 22 13.29 -2.32 -18.41
C LEU A 22 12.36 -3.43 -18.89
N GLN A 23 12.64 -4.68 -18.54
CA GLN A 23 11.78 -5.82 -18.86
C GLN A 23 10.44 -5.72 -18.13
N ALA A 24 10.43 -5.34 -16.84
CA ALA A 24 9.19 -5.12 -16.10
C ALA A 24 8.32 -4.01 -16.73
N VAL A 25 8.92 -2.91 -17.18
CA VAL A 25 8.19 -1.84 -17.90
C VAL A 25 7.61 -2.36 -19.22
N ARG A 26 8.36 -3.18 -19.97
CA ARG A 26 7.87 -3.82 -21.20
C ARG A 26 6.71 -4.77 -20.91
N ASP A 27 6.78 -5.54 -19.83
CA ASP A 27 5.71 -6.44 -19.40
C ASP A 27 4.45 -5.67 -19.02
N VAL A 28 4.58 -4.57 -18.26
CA VAL A 28 3.45 -3.68 -17.94
C VAL A 28 2.82 -3.11 -19.22
N LYS A 29 3.63 -2.59 -20.15
CA LYS A 29 3.16 -2.06 -21.45
C LYS A 29 2.48 -3.12 -22.31
N ALA A 30 2.97 -4.36 -22.26
CA ALA A 30 2.39 -5.50 -22.95
C ALA A 30 1.22 -6.16 -22.21
N ARG A 31 0.70 -5.53 -21.14
CA ARG A 31 -0.37 -6.05 -20.27
C ARG A 31 -0.05 -7.39 -19.60
N ARG A 32 1.23 -7.76 -19.45
CA ARG A 32 1.71 -8.94 -18.71
C ARG A 32 1.82 -8.65 -17.21
N TRP A 33 0.81 -8.01 -16.63
CA TRP A 33 0.71 -7.77 -15.18
C TRP A 33 -0.30 -8.75 -14.57
N ALA A 34 -0.16 -9.12 -13.29
CA ALA A 34 -1.09 -10.08 -12.69
C ALA A 34 -2.47 -9.46 -12.39
N ARG A 35 -2.47 -8.25 -11.82
CA ARG A 35 -3.67 -7.47 -11.46
C ARG A 35 -3.41 -5.97 -11.54
N LYS A 36 -4.43 -5.18 -11.86
CA LYS A 36 -4.42 -3.71 -11.84
C LYS A 36 -5.50 -3.24 -10.90
N THR A 37 -5.12 -2.42 -9.92
CA THR A 37 -6.08 -1.77 -9.02
C THR A 37 -6.20 -0.31 -9.42
N THR A 38 -7.39 0.11 -9.83
CA THR A 38 -7.71 1.49 -10.18
C THR A 38 -8.59 2.09 -9.09
N PHE A 39 -8.31 3.32 -8.69
CA PHE A 39 -9.13 4.09 -7.76
C PHE A 39 -9.71 5.28 -8.52
N THR A 40 -11.04 5.38 -8.57
CA THR A 40 -11.76 6.49 -9.18
C THR A 40 -12.49 7.25 -8.09
N VAL A 41 -12.08 8.50 -7.87
CA VAL A 41 -12.76 9.39 -6.91
C VAL A 41 -14.02 9.94 -7.58
N LEU A 42 -15.17 9.70 -6.96
CA LEU A 42 -16.48 10.17 -7.40
C LEU A 42 -16.88 11.43 -6.61
N PRO A 43 -17.88 12.19 -7.09
CA PRO A 43 -18.53 13.25 -6.30
C PRO A 43 -18.96 12.74 -4.91
N GLU A 44 -19.04 13.64 -3.94
CA GLU A 44 -19.40 13.34 -2.53
C GLU A 44 -18.37 12.52 -1.72
N GLY A 45 -17.16 12.30 -2.27
CA GLY A 45 -16.07 11.66 -1.53
C GLY A 45 -16.15 10.12 -1.51
N VAL A 46 -16.99 9.53 -2.35
CA VAL A 46 -17.01 8.09 -2.60
C VAL A 46 -15.85 7.72 -3.53
N VAL A 47 -15.18 6.59 -3.28
CA VAL A 47 -14.10 6.10 -4.15
C VAL A 47 -14.39 4.70 -4.64
N CYS A 48 -14.48 4.53 -5.96
CA CYS A 48 -14.57 3.20 -6.56
C CYS A 48 -13.16 2.60 -6.69
N ARG A 49 -12.92 1.48 -6.00
CA ARG A 49 -11.75 0.64 -6.19
C ARG A 49 -12.14 -0.52 -7.11
N ARG A 50 -11.52 -0.57 -8.28
CA ARG A 50 -11.69 -1.66 -9.24
C ARG A 50 -10.40 -2.46 -9.41
N ILE A 51 -10.47 -3.78 -9.24
CA ILE A 51 -9.38 -4.72 -9.50
C ILE A 51 -9.71 -5.47 -10.77
N GLU A 52 -8.88 -5.31 -11.78
CA GLU A 52 -9.01 -5.95 -13.09
C GLU A 52 -7.84 -6.91 -13.30
N ARG A 53 -8.05 -7.93 -14.15
CA ARG A 53 -7.04 -8.80 -14.75
C ARG A 53 -6.65 -8.29 -16.16
N PRO A 54 -5.55 -8.79 -16.75
CA PRO A 54 -5.13 -8.40 -18.10
C PRO A 54 -6.19 -8.55 -19.18
N ASP A 55 -6.96 -9.64 -19.09
CA ASP A 55 -8.06 -10.03 -19.97
C ASP A 55 -9.30 -9.13 -19.84
N GLY A 56 -9.30 -8.17 -18.90
CA GLY A 56 -10.42 -7.29 -18.61
C GLY A 56 -11.41 -7.84 -17.60
N THR A 57 -11.20 -9.06 -17.10
CA THR A 57 -12.04 -9.63 -16.03
C THR A 57 -11.92 -8.77 -14.77
N VAL A 58 -13.05 -8.27 -14.27
CA VAL A 58 -13.12 -7.54 -13.00
C VAL A 58 -13.17 -8.56 -11.86
N GLU A 59 -12.10 -8.66 -11.07
CA GLU A 59 -12.07 -9.53 -9.89
C GLU A 59 -12.88 -8.95 -8.74
N LYS A 60 -12.85 -7.62 -8.59
CA LYS A 60 -13.53 -6.92 -7.51
C LYS A 60 -13.80 -5.49 -7.89
N GLU A 61 -15.03 -5.05 -7.66
CA GLU A 61 -15.42 -3.64 -7.69
C GLU A 61 -16.04 -3.29 -6.34
N GLU A 62 -15.50 -2.27 -5.69
CA GLU A 62 -15.87 -1.90 -4.33
C GLU A 62 -15.95 -0.38 -4.20
N TRP A 63 -17.07 0.11 -3.69
CA TRP A 63 -17.27 1.50 -3.34
C TRP A 63 -16.79 1.72 -1.91
N LEU A 64 -15.66 2.39 -1.76
CA LEU A 64 -15.06 2.75 -0.49
C LEU A 64 -15.63 4.10 -0.05
N THR A 65 -16.02 4.18 1.22
CA THR A 65 -16.49 5.42 1.83
C THR A 65 -15.74 5.69 3.14
N GLY A 66 -15.60 6.98 3.45
CA GLY A 66 -15.16 7.45 4.75
C GLY A 66 -13.78 6.91 5.22
N PRO A 67 -13.67 6.47 6.49
CA PRO A 67 -12.38 6.21 7.16
C PRO A 67 -11.48 5.19 6.47
N ARG A 68 -12.06 4.19 5.78
CA ARG A 68 -11.30 3.13 5.12
C ARG A 68 -10.54 3.65 3.90
N TRP A 69 -11.19 4.49 3.09
CA TRP A 69 -10.51 5.16 1.97
C TRP A 69 -9.44 6.13 2.48
N GLU A 70 -9.77 6.95 3.48
CA GLU A 70 -8.83 7.92 4.05
C GLU A 70 -7.54 7.25 4.54
N LEU A 71 -7.68 6.09 5.20
CA LEU A 71 -6.56 5.25 5.62
C LEU A 71 -5.70 4.79 4.43
N MET A 72 -6.32 4.14 3.44
CA MET A 72 -5.59 3.62 2.28
C MET A 72 -4.89 4.73 1.49
N ALA A 73 -5.56 5.88 1.36
CA ALA A 73 -5.02 7.04 0.67
C ALA A 73 -3.88 7.69 1.48
N ALA A 74 -4.00 7.79 2.80
CA ALA A 74 -2.92 8.29 3.67
C ALA A 74 -1.69 7.38 3.58
N ARG A 75 -1.87 6.05 3.60
CA ARG A 75 -0.77 5.10 3.42
C ARG A 75 -0.11 5.26 2.05
N ALA A 76 -0.89 5.33 0.97
CA ALA A 76 -0.35 5.53 -0.37
C ALA A 76 0.46 6.83 -0.49
N ARG A 77 -0.02 7.93 0.12
CA ARG A 77 0.69 9.22 0.13
C ARG A 77 1.94 9.23 1.01
N SER A 78 2.01 8.38 2.03
CA SER A 78 3.17 8.31 2.92
C SER A 78 4.43 7.74 2.25
N GLY A 79 4.29 6.96 1.17
CA GLY A 79 5.40 6.26 0.55
C GLY A 79 5.94 5.06 1.35
N LEU A 80 5.41 4.83 2.56
CA LEU A 80 5.82 3.73 3.42
C LEU A 80 5.27 2.38 2.94
N SER A 81 6.03 1.32 3.19
CA SER A 81 5.51 -0.04 3.03
C SER A 81 4.38 -0.28 4.02
N GLN A 82 3.56 -1.30 3.76
CA GLN A 82 2.47 -1.65 4.69
C GLN A 82 3.01 -2.05 6.07
N ALA A 83 4.20 -2.63 6.15
CA ALA A 83 4.82 -3.00 7.42
C ALA A 83 5.29 -1.76 8.18
N ASP A 84 6.03 -0.87 7.52
CA ASP A 84 6.58 0.35 8.15
C ASP A 84 5.46 1.31 8.57
N PHE A 85 4.39 1.41 7.78
CA PHE A 85 3.22 2.19 8.14
C PHE A 85 2.49 1.61 9.38
N ALA A 86 2.41 0.29 9.49
CA ALA A 86 1.81 -0.36 10.66
C ALA A 86 2.67 -0.12 11.91
N GLN A 87 4.00 -0.26 11.77
CA GLN A 87 4.97 0.04 12.82
C GLN A 87 4.87 1.50 13.29
N ALA A 88 4.86 2.47 12.37
CA ALA A 88 4.70 3.89 12.70
C ALA A 88 3.38 4.21 13.44
N LEU A 89 2.34 3.39 13.24
CA LEU A 89 1.07 3.50 13.96
C LEU A 89 1.03 2.71 15.28
N GLY A 90 2.08 1.96 15.61
CA GLY A 90 2.14 1.08 16.77
C GLY A 90 1.19 -0.11 16.70
N VAL A 91 0.89 -0.61 15.49
CA VAL A 91 0.01 -1.77 15.29
C VAL A 91 0.66 -2.85 14.45
N SER A 92 0.19 -4.09 14.57
CA SER A 92 0.65 -5.17 13.71
C SER A 92 0.25 -4.93 12.25
N LYS A 93 1.08 -5.40 11.30
CA LYS A 93 0.72 -5.43 9.87
C LYS A 93 -0.64 -6.10 9.63
N ARG A 94 -0.92 -7.19 10.35
CA ARG A 94 -2.20 -7.92 10.31
C ARG A 94 -3.39 -7.04 10.71
N THR A 95 -3.21 -6.18 11.73
CA THR A 95 -4.23 -5.23 12.18
C THR A 95 -4.53 -4.20 11.08
N LEU A 96 -3.47 -3.62 10.50
CA LEU A 96 -3.60 -2.69 9.39
C LEU A 96 -4.30 -3.33 8.18
N GLU A 97 -3.93 -4.57 7.82
CA GLU A 97 -4.60 -5.33 6.76
C GLU A 97 -6.10 -5.51 7.02
N ASN A 98 -6.49 -5.84 8.26
CA ASN A 98 -7.89 -5.98 8.62
C ASN A 98 -8.65 -4.65 8.48
N TRP A 99 -8.03 -3.52 8.81
CA TRP A 99 -8.62 -2.19 8.62
C TRP A 99 -8.76 -1.84 7.13
N GLU A 100 -7.71 -2.02 6.33
CA GLU A 100 -7.75 -1.73 4.89
C GLU A 100 -8.72 -2.63 4.11
N GLN A 101 -8.96 -3.85 4.61
CA GLN A 101 -9.95 -4.77 4.06
C GLN A 101 -11.36 -4.55 4.61
N GLY A 102 -11.55 -3.65 5.58
CA GLY A 102 -12.84 -3.39 6.20
C GLY A 102 -13.37 -4.55 7.06
N ARG A 103 -12.50 -5.47 7.48
CA ARG A 103 -12.88 -6.58 8.39
C ARG A 103 -13.07 -6.10 9.82
N VAL A 104 -12.34 -5.05 10.21
CA VAL A 104 -12.36 -4.45 11.55
C VAL A 104 -12.22 -2.94 11.37
N GLU A 105 -12.90 -2.17 12.21
CA GLU A 105 -12.77 -0.71 12.26
C GLU A 105 -11.63 -0.27 13.20
N PRO A 106 -10.86 0.77 12.87
CA PRO A 106 -9.88 1.34 13.78
C PRO A 106 -10.53 1.85 15.07
N THR A 107 -9.82 1.67 16.19
CA THR A 107 -10.23 2.23 17.49
C THR A 107 -10.29 3.76 17.43
N GLY A 108 -10.95 4.39 18.41
CA GLY A 108 -11.08 5.86 18.45
C GLY A 108 -9.73 6.59 18.46
N ALA A 109 -8.73 6.07 19.18
CA ALA A 109 -7.37 6.62 19.18
C ALA A 109 -6.67 6.44 17.83
N ALA A 110 -6.71 5.23 17.26
CA ALA A 110 -6.14 4.94 15.95
C ALA A 110 -6.79 5.82 14.86
N ARG A 111 -8.11 5.99 14.89
CA ARG A 111 -8.84 6.86 13.95
C ARG A 111 -8.38 8.31 14.03
N ARG A 112 -8.12 8.84 15.23
CA ARG A 112 -7.56 10.19 15.40
C ARG A 112 -6.14 10.28 14.84
N LEU A 113 -5.30 9.28 15.10
CA LEU A 113 -3.94 9.23 14.58
C LEU A 113 -3.92 9.16 13.04
N LEU A 114 -4.83 8.38 12.44
CA LEU A 114 -5.00 8.31 10.99
C LEU A 114 -5.45 9.65 10.39
N LYS A 115 -6.37 10.37 11.04
CA LYS A 115 -6.75 11.73 10.63
C LYS A 115 -5.58 12.70 10.72
N LEU A 116 -4.77 12.60 11.79
CA LEU A 116 -3.57 13.41 11.96
C LEU A 116 -2.55 13.13 10.84
N ALA A 117 -2.27 11.85 10.57
CA ALA A 117 -1.38 11.42 9.50
C ALA A 117 -1.89 11.82 8.10
N ALA A 118 -3.22 11.81 7.89
CA ALA A 118 -3.81 12.27 6.64
C ALA A 118 -3.61 13.77 6.41
N ARG A 119 -3.61 14.58 7.50
CA ARG A 119 -3.42 16.04 7.46
C ARG A 119 -1.94 16.45 7.45
N PHE A 120 -1.10 15.70 8.15
CA PHE A 120 0.33 15.96 8.33
C PHE A 120 1.13 14.68 7.99
N PRO A 121 1.39 14.39 6.70
CA PRO A 121 1.99 13.14 6.27
C PRO A 121 3.40 12.86 6.83
N ASP A 122 4.13 13.91 7.22
CA ASP A 122 5.44 13.81 7.88
C ASP A 122 5.33 13.20 9.28
N THR A 123 4.16 13.23 9.92
CA THR A 123 3.91 12.64 11.25
C THR A 123 4.29 11.17 11.29
N LEU A 124 4.00 10.38 10.25
CA LEU A 124 4.31 8.95 10.22
C LEU A 124 5.82 8.70 10.18
N HIS A 125 6.56 9.52 9.44
CA HIS A 125 8.01 9.46 9.40
C HIS A 125 8.62 9.82 10.75
N ARG A 126 8.06 10.83 11.44
CA ARG A 126 8.47 11.20 12.80
C ARG A 126 8.19 10.09 13.80
N LEU A 127 7.02 9.47 13.74
CA LEU A 127 6.65 8.36 14.62
C LEU A 127 7.55 7.14 14.41
N ALA A 128 7.87 6.81 13.16
CA ALA A 128 8.81 5.73 12.84
C ALA A 128 10.23 5.99 13.38
N ALA A 129 10.60 7.25 13.67
CA ALA A 129 11.90 7.63 14.20
C ALA A 129 11.95 7.75 15.74
N ILE A 130 10.83 7.53 16.44
CA ILE A 130 10.75 7.60 17.91
C ILE A 130 11.12 6.26 18.58
N GLU A 131 11.26 5.18 17.81
CA GLU A 131 11.60 3.83 18.30
C GLU A 131 13.10 3.54 18.36
#